data_AF-A0A7C4BAG1-F1
#
_entry.id   AF-A0A7C4BAG1-F1
#
_cell.length_a   1.000
_cell.length_b   1.000
_cell.length_c   1.000
_cell.angle_alpha   90.00
_cell.angle_beta   90.00
_cell.angle_gamma   90.00
#
_symmetry.space_group_name_H-M   'P 1'
#
loop_
_entity.id
_entity.type
_entity.pdbx_description
1 polymer ?
#
loop_
_entity_poly.entity_id
_entity_poly.type
_entity_poly.pdbx_seq_one_letter_code
_entity_poly.pdbx_strand_id
1 'polypeptide(L)'
;MPLGLVREVLELYADYNPILYMASLRASPPVEPYLHQAEFLARTLFRVPLRAFVADEIGLGKTITAITAAKRLRDLGLARRVLILVPRVLVRQWQLELDRFGLSPRRIERSNFRALA
;
A
#
# COMPACT_ATOMS: atom_id res chain seq x y z
N MET A 1 32.32 2.94 -10.40
CA MET A 1 31.57 2.78 -11.67
C MET A 1 30.32 3.66 -11.60
N PRO A 2 30.13 4.65 -12.49
CA PRO A 2 29.06 5.65 -12.42
C PRO A 2 27.64 5.08 -12.25
N LEU A 3 27.40 3.89 -12.82
CA LEU A 3 26.12 3.19 -12.73
C LEU A 3 25.75 2.74 -11.31
N GLY A 4 26.74 2.51 -10.44
CA GLY A 4 26.51 2.19 -9.03
C GLY A 4 25.90 3.36 -8.26
N LEU A 5 26.46 4.56 -8.44
CA LEU A 5 25.95 5.78 -7.82
C LEU A 5 24.55 6.13 -8.35
N VAL A 6 24.33 6.01 -9.67
CA VAL A 6 23.01 6.27 -10.25
C VAL A 6 21.96 5.31 -9.68
N ARG A 7 22.28 4.02 -9.57
CA ARG A 7 21.39 3.03 -8.96
C ARG A 7 21.08 3.40 -7.51
N GLU A 8 22.10 3.69 -6.71
CA GLU A 8 21.95 4.04 -5.30
C GLU A 8 21.08 5.27 -5.11
N VAL A 9 21.30 6.33 -5.91
CA VAL A 9 20.45 7.52 -5.91
C VAL A 9 19.01 7.17 -6.29
N LEU A 10 18.79 6.38 -7.33
CA LEU A 10 17.43 5.99 -7.73
C LEU A 10 16.73 5.14 -6.66
N GLU A 11 17.45 4.23 -6.00
CA GLU A 11 16.93 3.42 -4.90
C GLU A 11 16.55 4.31 -3.71
N LEU A 12 17.42 5.23 -3.29
CA LEU A 12 17.11 6.22 -2.26
C LEU A 12 15.87 7.05 -2.63
N TYR A 13 15.80 7.54 -3.86
CA TYR A 13 14.67 8.34 -4.30
C TYR A 13 13.38 7.53 -4.37
N ALA A 14 13.40 6.30 -4.87
CA ALA A 14 12.23 5.39 -4.83
C ALA A 14 11.82 5.08 -3.38
N ASP A 15 12.79 5.02 -2.47
CA ASP A 15 12.57 4.73 -1.07
C ASP A 15 12.14 5.93 -0.24
N TYR A 16 12.23 7.17 -0.70
CA TYR A 16 11.83 8.35 0.11
C TYR A 16 10.88 9.30 -0.62
N ASN A 17 10.85 9.32 -1.94
CA ASN A 17 9.94 10.13 -2.73
C ASN A 17 8.62 9.39 -2.96
N PRO A 18 7.47 9.90 -2.48
CA PRO A 18 6.17 9.22 -2.61
C PRO A 18 5.74 8.92 -4.04
N ILE A 19 6.06 9.80 -5.00
CA ILE A 19 5.74 9.60 -6.42
C ILE A 19 6.56 8.44 -6.98
N LEU A 20 7.88 8.45 -6.74
CA LEU A 20 8.76 7.40 -7.26
C LEU A 20 8.53 6.06 -6.56
N TYR A 21 8.25 6.08 -5.26
CA TYR A 21 7.79 4.90 -4.54
C TYR A 21 6.58 4.29 -5.24
N MET A 22 5.53 5.08 -5.50
CA MET A 22 4.34 4.57 -6.17
C MET A 22 4.61 4.08 -7.60
N ALA A 23 5.44 4.79 -8.37
CA ALA A 23 5.80 4.40 -9.73
C ALA A 23 6.65 3.11 -9.77
N SER A 24 7.38 2.83 -8.69
CA SER A 24 8.22 1.63 -8.56
C SER A 24 7.47 0.39 -8.02
N LEU A 25 6.20 0.54 -7.67
CA LEU A 25 5.40 -0.55 -7.10
C LEU A 25 5.27 -1.70 -8.09
N ARG A 26 5.64 -2.89 -7.62
CA ARG A 26 5.44 -4.13 -8.37
C ARG A 26 4.00 -4.58 -8.19
N ALA A 27 3.24 -4.56 -9.29
CA ALA A 27 1.88 -5.05 -9.36
C ALA A 27 1.67 -5.86 -10.64
N SER A 28 0.84 -6.90 -10.59
CA SER A 28 0.48 -7.73 -11.74
C SER A 28 -1.04 -7.92 -11.81
N PRO A 29 -1.75 -7.23 -12.73
CA PRO A 29 -1.23 -6.31 -13.76
C PRO A 29 -0.66 -5.01 -13.16
N PRO A 30 0.20 -4.28 -13.90
CA PRO A 30 0.76 -3.01 -13.43
C PRO A 30 -0.31 -2.00 -13.03
N VAL A 31 0.02 -1.14 -12.07
CA VAL A 31 -0.83 -0.02 -11.64
C VAL A 31 -0.11 1.26 -11.99
N GLU A 32 -0.75 2.12 -12.77
CA GLU A 32 -0.29 3.50 -12.94
C GLU A 32 -0.90 4.35 -11.81
N PRO A 33 -0.07 4.89 -10.90
CA PRO A 33 -0.59 5.65 -9.77
C PRO A 33 -1.06 7.04 -10.21
N TYR A 34 -2.20 7.47 -9.68
CA TYR A 34 -2.62 8.86 -9.86
C TYR A 34 -1.83 9.79 -8.94
N LEU A 35 -1.63 11.04 -9.37
CA LEU A 35 -0.88 12.05 -8.61
C LEU A 35 -1.47 12.28 -7.20
N HIS A 36 -2.80 12.30 -7.06
CA HIS A 36 -3.44 12.49 -5.75
C HIS A 36 -3.16 11.35 -4.76
N GLN A 37 -2.88 10.14 -5.26
CA GLN A 37 -2.51 9.01 -4.41
C GLN A 37 -1.09 9.19 -3.86
N ALA A 38 -0.16 9.68 -4.68
CA ALA A 38 1.19 10.00 -4.23
C ALA A 38 1.20 11.19 -3.26
N GLU A 39 0.37 12.21 -3.52
CA GLU A 39 0.16 13.33 -2.61
C GLU A 39 -0.40 12.86 -1.25
N PHE A 40 -1.36 11.92 -1.25
CA PHE A 40 -1.87 11.33 -0.02
C PHE A 40 -0.74 10.69 0.80
N LEU A 41 0.12 9.88 0.19
CA LEU A 41 1.27 9.29 0.87
C LEU A 41 2.23 10.36 1.41
N ALA A 42 2.54 11.37 0.58
CA ALA A 42 3.41 12.48 0.97
C ALA A 42 2.91 13.23 2.21
N ARG A 43 1.60 13.40 2.34
CA ARG A 43 0.99 14.17 3.44
C ARG A 43 0.74 13.35 4.70
N THR A 44 0.59 12.04 4.58
CA THR A 44 0.10 11.20 5.69
C THR A 44 1.17 10.32 6.33
N LEU A 45 2.19 9.87 5.59
CA LEU A 45 3.19 8.92 6.12
C LEU A 45 4.10 9.52 7.20
N PHE A 46 4.23 10.85 7.25
CA PHE A 46 4.96 11.55 8.31
C PHE A 46 4.14 11.75 9.59
N ARG A 47 2.85 11.38 9.59
CA ARG A 47 1.98 11.48 10.76
C ARG A 47 1.99 10.14 11.48
N VAL A 48 2.59 10.08 12.67
CA VAL A 48 2.62 8.88 13.51
C VAL A 48 1.93 9.19 14.85
N PRO A 49 0.77 8.58 15.16
CA PRO A 49 0.07 7.55 14.36
C PRO A 49 -0.63 8.12 13.12
N LEU A 50 -0.64 7.36 12.02
CA LEU A 50 -1.36 7.74 10.81
C LEU A 50 -2.86 7.56 11.05
N ARG A 51 -3.60 8.66 10.99
CA ARG A 51 -5.06 8.68 11.00
C ARG A 51 -5.53 9.56 9.85
N ALA A 52 -6.16 8.95 8.86
CA ALA A 52 -6.57 9.63 7.65
C ALA A 52 -7.91 9.09 7.15
N PHE A 53 -8.68 9.96 6.50
CA PHE A 53 -9.93 9.61 5.82
C PHE A 53 -9.73 9.86 4.32
N VAL A 54 -9.86 8.80 3.52
CA VAL A 54 -9.75 8.88 2.05
C VAL A 54 -11.16 8.93 1.48
N ALA A 55 -11.55 10.09 0.96
CA ALA A 55 -12.90 10.38 0.51
C ALA A 55 -12.97 10.83 -0.96
N ASP A 56 -12.04 10.35 -1.77
CA ASP A 56 -12.01 10.64 -3.21
C ASP A 56 -13.29 10.17 -3.91
N GLU A 57 -13.50 10.58 -5.16
CA GLU A 57 -14.64 10.12 -5.99
C GLU A 57 -14.59 8.60 -6.26
N ILE A 58 -15.73 8.01 -6.63
CA ILE A 58 -15.80 6.61 -7.07
C ILE A 58 -14.91 6.42 -8.31
N GLY A 59 -14.15 5.32 -8.34
CA GLY A 59 -13.23 5.02 -9.45
C GLY A 59 -11.82 5.60 -9.32
N LEU A 60 -11.56 6.53 -8.39
CA LEU A 60 -10.23 7.14 -8.22
C LEU A 60 -9.19 6.29 -7.46
N GLY A 61 -9.47 4.99 -7.31
CA GLY A 61 -8.50 4.04 -6.76
C GLY A 61 -8.29 4.12 -5.25
N LYS A 62 -9.31 4.46 -4.45
CA LYS A 62 -9.21 4.48 -2.96
C LYS A 62 -8.64 3.18 -2.37
N THR A 63 -8.97 2.04 -2.95
CA THR A 63 -8.40 0.73 -2.58
C THR A 63 -6.90 0.67 -2.81
N ILE A 64 -6.43 1.17 -3.97
CA ILE A 64 -5.00 1.27 -4.28
C ILE A 64 -4.33 2.19 -3.26
N THR A 65 -4.87 3.39 -3.01
CA THR A 65 -4.35 4.33 -1.99
C THR A 65 -4.17 3.67 -0.63
N ALA A 66 -5.16 2.90 -0.16
CA ALA A 66 -5.10 2.22 1.12
C ALA A 66 -4.04 1.10 1.13
N ILE A 67 -3.95 0.28 0.08
CA ILE A 67 -2.98 -0.80 -0.03
C ILE A 67 -1.56 -0.25 -0.10
N THR A 68 -1.30 0.77 -0.92
CA THR A 68 0.03 1.36 -1.08
C THR A 68 0.49 2.05 0.20
N ALA A 69 -0.41 2.72 0.93
CA ALA A 69 -0.11 3.28 2.24
C ALA A 69 0.24 2.20 3.27
N ALA A 70 -0.57 1.13 3.36
CA ALA A 70 -0.31 0.03 4.28
C ALA A 70 1.01 -0.69 3.94
N LYS A 71 1.24 -0.99 2.66
CA LYS A 71 2.50 -1.58 2.18
C LYS A 71 3.68 -0.68 2.54
N ARG A 72 3.55 0.64 2.34
CA ARG A 72 4.61 1.59 2.63
C ARG A 72 4.96 1.66 4.11
N LEU A 73 3.95 1.65 4.99
CA LEU A 73 4.18 1.55 6.43
C LEU A 73 4.90 0.24 6.81
N ARG A 74 4.62 -0.87 6.12
CA ARG A 74 5.36 -2.13 6.32
C ARG A 74 6.80 -2.04 5.83
N ASP A 75 7.02 -1.49 4.64
CA ASP A 75 8.35 -1.33 4.04
C ASP A 75 9.23 -0.41 4.91
N LEU A 76 8.65 0.61 5.55
CA LEU A 76 9.32 1.49 6.52
C LEU A 76 9.47 0.87 7.93
N GLY A 77 8.98 -0.35 8.18
CA GLY A 77 9.01 -1.00 9.50
C GLY A 77 8.07 -0.39 10.53
N LEU A 78 7.21 0.56 10.14
CA LEU A 78 6.25 1.26 11.02
C LEU A 78 4.98 0.43 11.28
N ALA A 79 4.71 -0.57 10.44
CA ALA A 79 3.60 -1.51 10.63
C ALA A 79 4.09 -2.97 10.54
N ARG A 80 3.94 -3.72 11.64
CA ARG A 80 4.25 -5.17 11.67
C ARG A 80 3.07 -6.04 11.26
N ARG A 81 1.84 -5.60 11.57
CA ARG A 81 0.59 -6.29 11.25
C ARG A 81 -0.40 -5.27 10.71
N VAL A 82 -1.15 -5.66 9.68
CA VAL A 82 -2.19 -4.84 9.06
C VAL A 82 -3.50 -5.62 9.12
N LEU A 83 -4.53 -5.00 9.68
CA LEU A 83 -5.90 -5.51 9.67
C LEU A 83 -6.72 -4.68 8.68
N ILE A 84 -7.32 -5.34 7.70
CA ILE A 84 -8.21 -4.72 6.72
C ILE A 84 -9.62 -5.19 7.02
N LEU A 85 -10.51 -4.25 7.33
CA LEU A 85 -11.92 -4.51 7.60
C LEU A 85 -12.74 -4.06 6.40
N VAL A 86 -13.49 -4.98 5.81
CA VAL A 86 -14.29 -4.74 4.61
C VAL A 86 -15.66 -5.43 4.72
N PRO A 87 -16.71 -4.88 4.07
CA PRO A 87 -17.95 -5.59 3.84
C PRO A 87 -17.72 -6.98 3.22
N ARG A 88 -18.53 -7.97 3.62
CA ARG A 88 -18.38 -9.38 3.16
C ARG A 88 -18.30 -9.50 1.63
N VAL A 89 -19.07 -8.71 0.90
CA VAL A 89 -19.11 -8.71 -0.57
C VAL A 89 -17.79 -8.25 -1.20
N LEU A 90 -17.01 -7.42 -0.51
CA LEU A 90 -15.74 -6.87 -1.01
C LEU A 90 -14.52 -7.74 -0.65
N VAL A 91 -14.67 -8.78 0.18
CA VAL A 91 -13.55 -9.62 0.64
C VAL A 91 -12.77 -10.19 -0.55
N ARG A 92 -13.46 -10.80 -1.53
CA ARG A 92 -12.79 -11.39 -2.70
C ARG A 92 -12.08 -10.35 -3.54
N GLN A 93 -12.70 -9.18 -3.75
CA GLN A 93 -12.08 -8.08 -4.49
C GLN A 93 -10.79 -7.62 -3.82
N TRP A 94 -10.81 -7.43 -2.49
CA TRP A 94 -9.62 -7.03 -1.75
C TRP A 94 -8.52 -8.09 -1.76
N GLN A 95 -8.86 -9.37 -1.69
CA GLN A 95 -7.87 -10.45 -1.85
C GLN A 95 -7.18 -10.36 -3.21
N LEU A 96 -7.94 -10.20 -4.30
CA LEU A 96 -7.38 -10.06 -5.65
C LEU A 96 -6.49 -8.83 -5.79
N GLU A 97 -6.89 -7.68 -5.25
CA GLU A 97 -6.06 -6.47 -5.27
C GLU A 97 -4.78 -6.64 -4.42
N LEU A 98 -4.86 -7.28 -3.25
CA LEU A 98 -3.67 -7.56 -2.45
C LEU A 98 -2.72 -8.52 -3.16
N ASP A 99 -3.25 -9.59 -3.76
CA ASP A 99 -2.48 -10.56 -4.55
C ASP A 99 -1.82 -9.88 -5.75
N ARG A 100 -2.51 -8.94 -6.41
CA ARG A 100 -1.95 -8.10 -7.48
C ARG A 100 -0.69 -7.36 -7.03
N PHE A 101 -0.61 -6.91 -5.77
CA PHE A 101 0.59 -6.28 -5.19
C PHE A 101 1.57 -7.28 -4.54
N GLY A 102 1.40 -8.58 -4.77
CA GLY A 102 2.25 -9.63 -4.19
C GLY A 102 2.07 -9.80 -2.67
N LEU A 103 0.93 -9.36 -2.13
CA LEU A 103 0.60 -9.49 -0.71
C LEU A 103 -0.35 -10.66 -0.54
N SER A 104 0.00 -11.62 0.33
CA SER A 104 -0.87 -12.77 0.63
C SER A 104 -1.61 -12.58 1.96
N PRO A 105 -2.85 -12.06 1.96
CA PRO A 105 -3.61 -11.85 3.19
C PRO A 105 -4.16 -13.15 3.77
N ARG A 106 -4.12 -13.28 5.09
CA ARG A 106 -4.91 -14.30 5.80
C ARG A 106 -6.34 -13.80 5.97
N ARG A 107 -7.31 -14.45 5.33
CA ARG A 107 -8.73 -14.16 5.53
C ARG A 107 -9.17 -14.58 6.94
N ILE A 108 -9.78 -13.65 7.66
CA ILE A 108 -10.29 -13.85 9.01
C ILE A 108 -11.79 -14.08 8.95
N GLU A 109 -12.24 -15.16 9.55
CA GLU A 109 -13.64 -15.56 9.65
C GLU A 109 -13.96 -15.95 11.08
N ARG A 110 -15.26 -16.04 11.41
CA ARG A 110 -15.69 -16.47 12.75
C ARG A 110 -15.11 -17.82 13.16
N SER A 111 -14.96 -18.74 12.21
CA SER A 111 -14.42 -20.09 12.41
C SER A 111 -12.94 -20.10 12.82
N ASN A 112 -12.14 -19.18 12.26
CA ASN A 112 -10.69 -19.16 12.45
C ASN A 112 -10.19 -18.03 13.36
N PHE A 113 -11.11 -17.17 13.83
CA PHE A 113 -10.79 -16.00 14.66
C PHE A 113 -10.03 -16.38 15.94
N ARG A 114 -10.43 -17.46 16.61
CA ARG A 114 -9.77 -17.93 17.85
C ARG A 114 -8.34 -18.41 17.62
N ALA A 115 -8.00 -18.84 16.41
CA ALA A 115 -6.66 -19.30 16.04
C ALA A 115 -5.71 -18.16 15.62
N LEU A 116 -6.08 -16.90 15.93
CA LEU A 116 -5.27 -15.70 15.71
C LEU A 116 -4.75 -15.08 17.02
N ALA A 117 -5.25 -15.54 18.16
CA ALA A 117 -4.78 -15.18 19.50
C ALA A 117 -3.54 -15.99 19.86
#